data_AF-A0A7L8GD17-F1
#
_entry.id   AF-A0A7L8GD17-F1
#
_cell.length_a   1.000
_cell.length_b   1.000
_cell.length_c   1.000
_cell.angle_alpha   90.00
_cell.angle_beta   90.00
_cell.angle_gamma   90.00
#
_symmetry.space_group_name_H-M   'P 1'
#
loop_
_entity.id
_entity.type
_entity.pdbx_description
1 polymer ?
#
loop_
_entity_poly.entity_id
_entity_poly.type
_entity_poly.pdbx_seq_one_letter_code
_entity_poly.pdbx_strand_id
1 'polypeptide(L)' 'IRTCLGPKAMLKMLMDPMGGIVMTNDGNAILREIQVQHPAAKSLIEISRTQDEEV' A
#
# COMPACT_ATOMS: atom_id res chain seq x y z
N ILE A 1 -6.68 0.19 -2.27
CA ILE A 1 -5.85 -0.74 -3.07
C ILE A 1 -6.52 -1.20 -4.38
N ARG A 2 -7.78 -1.67 -4.39
CA ARG A 2 -8.49 -2.07 -5.65
C ARG A 2 -8.43 -1.03 -6.77
N THR A 3 -8.49 0.25 -6.42
CA THR A 3 -8.41 1.36 -7.38
C THR A 3 -7.05 1.53 -8.05
N CYS A 4 -6.04 0.77 -7.64
CA CYS A 4 -4.68 0.84 -8.17
C CYS A 4 -4.43 -0.26 -9.22
N LEU A 5 -5.43 -1.10 -9.52
CA LEU A 5 -5.30 -2.24 -10.43
C LEU A 5 -5.88 -1.93 -11.82
N GLY A 6 -5.13 -2.34 -12.85
CA GLY A 6 -5.54 -2.29 -14.25
C GLY A 6 -5.25 -0.97 -14.97
N PRO A 7 -5.64 -0.85 -16.25
CA PRO A 7 -5.27 0.28 -17.12
C PRO A 7 -5.92 1.62 -16.73
N LYS A 8 -6.88 1.61 -15.79
CA LYS A 8 -7.50 2.81 -15.19
C LYS A 8 -7.09 2.98 -13.72
N ALA A 9 -5.90 2.51 -13.36
CA ALA A 9 -5.37 2.67 -12.01
C ALA A 9 -5.28 4.15 -11.62
N MET A 10 -5.69 4.45 -10.41
CA MET A 10 -5.62 5.79 -9.83
C MET A 10 -4.35 5.94 -9.01
N LEU A 11 -3.62 7.03 -9.27
CA LEU A 11 -2.49 7.47 -8.46
C LEU A 11 -2.97 7.86 -7.06
N LYS A 12 -2.16 7.57 -6.04
CA LYS A 12 -2.42 7.94 -4.64
C LYS A 12 -1.32 8.86 -4.15
N MET A 13 -1.72 9.92 -3.46
CA MET A 13 -0.84 10.75 -2.67
C MET A 13 -0.81 10.20 -1.26
N LEU A 14 0.37 9.83 -0.78
CA LEU A 14 0.63 9.38 0.57
C LEU A 14 1.51 10.42 1.25
N MET A 15 1.22 10.67 2.52
CA MET A 15 2.05 11.51 3.37
C MET A 15 2.74 10.61 4.37
N ASP A 16 4.07 10.67 4.41
CA ASP A 16 4.84 9.95 5.42
C ASP A 16 4.75 10.68 6.78
N PRO A 17 5.09 10.01 7.90
CA PRO A 17 5.07 10.62 9.22
C PRO A 17 6.06 11.80 9.41
N MET A 18 7.04 11.95 8.51
CA MET A 18 8.03 13.02 8.51
C MET A 18 7.59 14.23 7.64
N GLY A 19 6.39 14.17 7.03
CA GLY A 19 5.82 15.22 6.19
C GLY A 19 6.25 15.17 4.72
N GLY A 20 6.97 14.13 4.29
CA GLY A 20 7.25 13.87 2.89
C GLY A 20 6.02 13.37 2.14
N ILE A 21 5.98 13.65 0.84
CA ILE A 21 4.87 13.28 -0.04
C ILE A 21 5.36 12.25 -1.05
N VAL A 22 4.72 11.09 -1.07
CA VAL A 22 4.97 10.03 -2.04
C VAL A 22 3.73 9.86 -2.91
N MET A 23 3.92 9.90 -4.23
CA MET A 23 2.87 9.69 -5.22
C MET A 23 3.07 8.34 -5.89
N THR A 24 2.15 7.40 -5.70
CA THR A 24 2.30 6.05 -6.25
C THR A 24 0.95 5.39 -6.54
N ASN A 25 0.92 4.54 -7.56
CA ASN A 25 -0.17 3.60 -7.84
C ASN A 25 0.25 2.16 -7.55
N ASP A 26 1.43 1.92 -6.99
CA ASP A 26 1.85 0.59 -6.57
C ASP A 26 1.14 0.21 -5.26
N GLY A 27 0.34 -0.84 -5.31
CA GLY A 27 -0.40 -1.37 -4.17
C GLY A 27 0.50 -1.83 -3.02
N ASN A 28 1.66 -2.41 -3.32
CA ASN A 28 2.60 -2.89 -2.31
C ASN A 28 3.27 -1.72 -1.59
N ALA A 29 3.80 -0.75 -2.34
CA ALA A 29 4.33 0.50 -1.77
C ALA A 29 3.27 1.21 -0.92
N ILE A 30 2.03 1.32 -1.40
CA ILE A 30 0.95 1.90 -0.60
C ILE A 30 0.80 1.13 0.73
N LEU A 31 0.66 -0.19 0.69
CA LEU A 31 0.42 -1.00 1.89
C LEU A 31 1.55 -0.95 2.92
N ARG A 32 2.79 -0.68 2.50
CA ARG A 32 3.95 -0.51 3.40
C ARG A 32 3.93 0.83 4.14
N GLU A 33 3.43 1.88 3.50
CA GLU A 33 3.44 3.24 4.06
C GLU A 33 2.22 3.54 4.95
N ILE A 34 1.08 2.88 4.74
CA ILE A 34 -0.12 3.14 5.55
C ILE A 34 -0.04 2.54 6.95
N GLN A 35 -0.33 3.36 7.96
CA GLN A 35 -0.53 2.90 9.33
C GLN A 35 -1.99 2.47 9.54
N VAL A 36 -2.20 1.18 9.83
CA VAL A 36 -3.52 0.62 10.15
C VAL A 36 -3.59 0.13 11.59
N GLN A 37 -4.69 0.47 12.28
CA GLN A 37 -4.94 0.02 13.65
C GLN A 37 -5.69 -1.31 13.71
N HIS A 38 -6.48 -1.64 12.68
CA HIS A 38 -7.31 -2.83 12.68
C HIS A 38 -6.46 -4.11 12.59
N PRO A 39 -6.57 -5.07 13.54
CA PRO A 39 -5.73 -6.27 13.57
C PRO A 39 -5.80 -7.09 12.28
N ALA A 40 -7.01 -7.32 11.76
CA ALA A 40 -7.16 -8.07 10.50
C ALA A 40 -6.53 -7.36 9.30
N ALA A 41 -6.44 -6.02 9.32
CA ALA A 41 -5.79 -5.28 8.23
C ALA A 41 -4.26 -5.46 8.30
N LYS A 42 -3.68 -5.53 9.50
CA LYS A 42 -2.25 -5.83 9.67
C LYS A 42 -1.88 -7.19 9.09
N SER A 43 -2.65 -8.22 9.40
CA SER A 43 -2.41 -9.57 8.84
C SER A 43 -2.54 -9.59 7.32
N LEU A 44 -3.48 -8.85 6.73
CA LEU A 44 -3.61 -8.76 5.27
C LEU A 44 -2.41 -8.05 4.61
N ILE A 45 -1.85 -7.03 5.26
CA ILE A 45 -0.65 -6.34 4.79
C ILE A 45 0.57 -7.28 4.87
N GLU A 46 0.71 -8.03 5.96
CA GLU A 46 1.77 -9.03 6.10
C GLU A 46 1.71 -10.10 4.99
N ILE A 47 0.52 -10.65 4.73
CA ILE A 47 0.31 -11.61 3.62
C ILE A 47 0.66 -10.99 2.27
N SER A 48 0.27 -9.74 2.03
CA SER A 48 0.59 -9.04 0.79
C SER A 48 2.10 -8.82 0.62
N ARG A 49 2.84 -8.63 1.72
CA ARG A 49 4.29 -8.47 1.69
C ARG A 49 5.00 -9.80 1.41
N THR A 50 4.57 -10.88 2.06
CA THR A 50 5.15 -12.21 1.79
C THR A 50 4.92 -12.66 0.35
N GLN A 51 3.78 -12.30 -0.24
CA GLN A 51 3.50 -12.61 -1.64
C GLN A 51 4.43 -11.88 -2.62
N ASP A 52 4.85 -10.66 -2.30
CA ASP A 52 5.77 -9.86 -3.11
C ASP A 52 7.23 -10.34 -2.97
N GLU A 53 7.60 -10.91 -1.81
CA GLU A 53 8.93 -11.45 -1.56
C GLU A 53 9.17 -12.85 -2.21
N GLU A 54 8.10 -13.60 -2.46
CA GLU A 54 8.14 -14.96 -3.04
C GLU A 54 8.06 -14.99 -4.59
N VAL A 55 7.87 -13.85 -5.26
CA VAL A 55 7.69 -13.74 -6.73
C VAL A 55 8.92 -13.16 -7.42
#